data_AF-A0A7S6MLZ1-F1
#
_entry.id   AF-A0A7S6MLZ1-F1
#
_cell.length_a   1.000
_cell.length_b   1.000
_cell.length_c   1.000
_cell.angle_alpha   90.00
_cell.angle_beta   90.00
_cell.angle_gamma   90.00
#
_symmetry.space_group_name_H-M   'P 1'
#
loop_
_entity.id
_entity.type
_entity.pdbx_description
1 polymer ?
#
loop_
_entity_poly.entity_id
_entity_poly.type
_entity_poly.pdbx_seq_one_letter_code
_entity_poly.pdbx_strand_id
1 'polypeptide(L)' 'MNNKHLTKLVREGQYIAEVEIELIDAGEGWSPYLSIEDAYKLDDVRAALQRGDIRTAGKFGRVYTLTPLAV' A
#
# COMPACT_ATOMS: atom_id res chain seq x y z
N MET A 1 23.40 -3.58 -0.13
CA MET A 1 22.04 -3.07 0.06
C MET A 1 21.16 -3.94 -0.80
N ASN A 2 20.29 -4.75 -0.18
CA ASN A 2 19.36 -5.58 -0.93
C ASN A 2 17.98 -4.91 -0.85
N ASN A 3 17.39 -4.67 -2.00
CA ASN A 3 16.05 -4.12 -2.07
C ASN A 3 15.07 -5.28 -2.29
N LYS A 4 13.95 -5.25 -1.55
CA LYS A 4 12.91 -6.27 -1.64
C LYS A 4 11.59 -5.62 -2.00
N HIS A 5 11.02 -6.04 -3.10
CA HIS A 5 9.67 -5.68 -3.51
C HIS A 5 8.66 -6.50 -2.70
N LEU A 6 7.64 -5.83 -2.18
CA LEU A 6 6.48 -6.50 -1.58
C LEU A 6 5.20 -5.75 -1.87
N THR A 7 4.10 -6.48 -1.88
CA THR A 7 2.76 -5.91 -2.02
C THR A 7 2.18 -5.63 -0.65
N LYS A 8 1.86 -4.36 -0.37
CA LYS A 8 1.18 -3.93 0.85
C LYS A 8 -0.29 -3.70 0.55
N LEU A 9 -1.15 -4.15 1.46
CA LEU A 9 -2.58 -3.93 1.39
C LEU A 9 -2.96 -2.67 2.18
N VAL A 10 -3.56 -1.70 1.50
CA VAL A 10 -4.15 -0.51 2.12
C VAL A 10 -5.65 -0.67 2.13
N ARG A 11 -6.26 -0.69 3.31
CA ARG A 11 -7.70 -0.88 3.49
C ARG A 11 -8.34 0.38 4.03
N GLU A 12 -9.43 0.81 3.40
CA GLU A 12 -10.29 1.89 3.89
C GLU A 12 -11.75 1.51 3.63
N GLY A 13 -12.54 1.38 4.70
CA GLY A 13 -13.94 0.95 4.63
C GLY A 13 -14.11 -0.38 3.87
N GLN A 14 -14.86 -0.31 2.76
CA GLN A 14 -15.16 -1.44 1.88
C GLN A 14 -14.12 -1.68 0.78
N TYR A 15 -13.10 -0.84 0.66
CA TYR A 15 -12.10 -0.93 -0.39
C TYR A 15 -10.74 -1.40 0.13
N ILE A 16 -10.01 -2.11 -0.71
CA ILE A 16 -8.63 -2.52 -0.46
C ILE A 16 -7.78 -2.29 -1.72
N ALA A 17 -6.59 -1.72 -1.57
CA ALA A 17 -5.63 -1.54 -2.64
C ALA A 17 -4.36 -2.37 -2.40
N GLU A 18 -3.93 -3.11 -3.42
CA GLU A 18 -2.63 -3.77 -3.50
C GLU A 18 -1.61 -2.79 -4.06
N VAL A 19 -0.68 -2.32 -3.24
CA VAL A 19 0.35 -1.36 -3.62
C VAL A 19 1.70 -2.04 -3.51
N GLU A 20 2.43 -2.11 -4.63
CA GLU A 20 3.82 -2.57 -4.61
C GLU A 20 4.71 -1.49 -3.98
N ILE A 21 5.55 -1.87 -3.03
CA ILE A 21 6.51 -1.00 -2.36
C ILE A 21 7.89 -1.64 -2.34
N GLU A 22 8.91 -0.82 -2.15
CA GLU A 22 10.28 -1.25 -2.01
C GLU A 22 10.73 -1.10 -0.56
N LEU A 23 11.28 -2.18 -0.03
CA LEU A 23 11.96 -2.17 1.26
C LEU A 23 13.46 -2.21 1.07
N ILE A 24 14.15 -1.35 1.80
CA ILE A 24 15.60 -1.19 1.78
C ILE A 24 16.19 -1.97 2.97
N ASP A 25 16.93 -3.02 2.68
CA ASP A 25 17.68 -3.76 3.70
C ASP A 25 19.08 -3.16 3.86
N ALA A 26 19.27 -2.47 4.99
CA ALA A 26 20.54 -1.90 5.39
C ALA A 26 21.44 -2.89 6.16
N GLY A 27 20.94 -4.07 6.54
CA GLY A 27 21.69 -5.07 7.31
C GLY A 27 22.02 -4.68 8.75
N GLU A 28 21.43 -3.61 9.27
CA GLU A 28 21.67 -3.10 10.62
C GLU A 28 20.45 -2.40 11.22
N GLY A 29 20.42 -2.36 12.55
CA GLY A 29 19.37 -1.65 13.30
C GLY A 29 17.99 -2.28 13.13
N TRP A 30 17.02 -1.45 12.74
CA TRP A 30 15.61 -1.83 12.56
C TRP A 30 15.27 -2.07 11.08
N SER A 31 16.22 -2.56 10.29
CA SER A 31 15.96 -2.95 8.90
C SER A 31 14.95 -4.12 8.84
N PRO A 32 14.16 -4.22 7.76
CA PRO A 32 14.16 -3.37 6.57
C PRO A 32 13.35 -2.07 6.71
N TYR A 33 13.80 -1.01 6.01
CA TYR A 33 13.16 0.31 6.01
C TYR A 33 12.25 0.51 4.79
N LEU A 34 11.17 1.26 4.97
CA LEU A 34 10.36 1.75 3.86
C LEU A 34 10.99 3.03 3.28
N SER A 35 11.03 3.13 1.95
CA SER A 35 11.44 4.39 1.32
C SER A 35 10.46 5.51 1.68
N ILE A 36 10.95 6.75 1.78
CA ILE A 36 10.08 7.91 2.06
C ILE A 36 9.05 8.09 0.93
N GLU A 37 9.45 7.83 -0.31
CA GLU A 37 8.56 7.88 -1.47
C GLU A 37 7.42 6.86 -1.36
N ASP A 38 7.73 5.61 -0.98
CA ASP A 38 6.70 4.60 -0.76
C ASP A 38 5.80 4.93 0.42
N ALA A 39 6.32 5.59 1.46
CA ALA A 39 5.51 6.07 2.58
C ALA A 39 4.46 7.09 2.09
N TYR A 40 4.87 8.10 1.31
CA TYR A 40 3.95 9.07 0.72
C TYR A 40 2.95 8.42 -0.23
N LYS A 41 3.40 7.50 -1.09
CA LYS A 41 2.51 6.73 -1.97
C LYS A 41 1.41 6.01 -1.19
N LEU A 42 1.75 5.34 -0.09
CA LEU A 42 0.76 4.64 0.74
C LEU A 42 -0.23 5.59 1.41
N ASP A 43 0.22 6.79 1.80
CA ASP A 43 -0.64 7.81 2.39
C ASP A 43 -1.60 8.41 1.35
N ASP A 44 -1.13 8.65 0.13
CA ASP A 44 -1.98 9.11 -0.99
C ASP A 44 -3.04 8.06 -1.35
N VAL A 45 -2.66 6.78 -1.41
CA VAL A 45 -3.61 5.69 -1.64
C VAL A 45 -4.64 5.64 -0.52
N ARG A 46 -4.23 5.76 0.75
CA ARG A 46 -5.14 5.78 1.88
C ARG A 46 -6.14 6.93 1.79
N ALA A 47 -5.65 8.14 1.52
CA ALA A 47 -6.50 9.32 1.38
C ALA A 47 -7.48 9.20 0.20
N ALA A 48 -7.04 8.61 -0.92
CA ALA A 48 -7.89 8.37 -2.08
C ALA A 48 -9.00 7.36 -1.78
N LEU A 49 -8.66 6.21 -1.18
CA LEU A 49 -9.66 5.20 -0.81
C LEU A 49 -10.66 5.72 0.23
N GLN A 50 -10.18 6.47 1.23
CA GLN A 50 -11.04 7.08 2.26
C GLN A 50 -12.09 8.03 1.65
N ARG A 51 -11.73 8.75 0.58
CA ARG A 51 -12.63 9.65 -0.17
C ARG A 51 -13.50 8.93 -1.21
N GLY A 52 -13.29 7.62 -1.41
CA GLY A 52 -13.93 6.84 -2.47
C GLY A 52 -13.38 7.12 -3.88
N ASP A 53 -12.22 7.79 -4.01
CA ASP A 53 -11.57 8.04 -5.30
C ASP A 53 -10.76 6.83 -5.77
N ILE A 54 -11.48 5.84 -6.29
CA ILE A 54 -10.90 4.58 -6.79
C ILE A 54 -10.00 4.81 -8.01
N ARG A 55 -10.26 5.85 -8.80
CA ARG A 55 -9.44 6.16 -9.97
C ARG A 55 -8.03 6.59 -9.56
N THR A 56 -7.92 7.43 -8.53
CA THR A 56 -6.60 7.86 -8.04
C THR A 56 -5.88 6.72 -7.34
N ALA A 57 -6.56 5.94 -6.49
CA ALA A 57 -5.96 4.76 -5.87
C ALA A 57 -5.49 3.72 -6.90
N GLY A 58 -6.27 3.52 -7.97
CA GLY A 58 -5.96 2.59 -9.06
C GLY A 58 -4.73 2.94 -9.89
N LYS A 59 -4.20 4.16 -9.79
CA LYS A 59 -2.92 4.53 -10.43
C LYS A 59 -1.72 3.86 -9.76
N PHE A 60 -1.86 3.52 -8.47
CA PHE A 60 -0.79 2.98 -7.64
C PHE A 60 -0.87 1.45 -7.47
N GLY A 61 -1.92 0.81 -8.00
CA GLY A 61 -2.12 -0.62 -7.83
C GLY A 61 -3.53 -1.10 -8.13
N ARG A 62 -3.80 -2.37 -7.82
CA ARG A 62 -5.12 -2.98 -8.01
C ARG A 62 -6.02 -2.66 -6.83
N VAL A 63 -7.23 -2.16 -7.10
CA VAL A 63 -8.22 -1.84 -6.07
C VAL A 63 -9.37 -2.84 -6.15
N TYR A 64 -9.77 -3.36 -5.01
CA TYR A 64 -10.86 -4.33 -4.86
C TYR A 64 -11.90 -3.79 -3.88
N THR A 65 -13.13 -4.31 -4.02
CA THR A 65 -14.18 -4.17 -3.00
C THR A 65 -14.21 -5.43 -2.15
N LEU A 66 -14.27 -5.26 -0.84
CA LEU A 66 -14.39 -6.35 0.13
C LEU A 66 -15.84 -6.82 0.20
N THR A 67 -16.07 -8.07 -0.18
CA THR A 67 -17.36 -8.75 -0.03
C THR A 67 -17.24 -9.78 1.10
N PRO A 68 -17.94 -9.62 2.23
CA PRO A 68 -17.92 -10.62 3.29
C PRO A 68 -18.56 -11.93 2.79
N LEU A 69 -17.92 -13.07 3.05
CA LEU A 69 -18.40 -14.39 2.63
C LEU A 69 -19.10 -15.17 3.75
N ALA A 70 -18.88 -14.79 5.01
CA ALA A 70 -19.54 -15.33 6.20
C ALA A 70 -19.52 -14.28 7.33
N VAL A 71 -20.47 -14.34 8.27
CA VAL A 71 -20.61 -13.47 9.45
C VAL A 71 -20.74 -14.31 10.71
#